data_AF-A0A7C1D4K0-F1
#
_entry.id   AF-A0A7C1D4K0-F1
#
_cell.length_a   1.000
_cell.length_b   1.000
_cell.length_c   1.000
_cell.angle_alpha   90.00
_cell.angle_beta   90.00
_cell.angle_gamma   90.00
#
_symmetry.space_group_name_H-M   'P 1'
#
loop_
_entity.id
_entity.type
_entity.pdbx_description
1 polymer ?
#
loop_
_entity_poly.entity_id
_entity_poly.type
_entity_poly.pdbx_seq_one_letter_code
_entity_poly.pdbx_strand_id
1 'polypeptide(L)'
;MSNIEEAFSKAGFSGHGKKDRGKSFDKGKTWSPEDQYRANIIRHFSENYKQFILTNGGEDYNNYIAKVKGYIQRQKDQITTSQLRNIFSKIKSLASPKDAWRLRPNLAYVAGRSEKAGGTRELVWLLDELINDIKADEKLKLENFKNFFEAIIAYHKYFGGK
;
A
#
# COMPACT_ATOMS: atom_id res chain seq x y z
N MET A 1 17.92 19.37 -2.47
CA MET A 1 16.55 19.51 -1.92
C MET A 1 15.69 20.13 -3.00
N SER A 2 14.92 19.32 -3.72
CA SER A 2 14.00 19.71 -4.80
C SER A 2 13.37 18.41 -5.33
N ASN A 3 12.08 18.30 -5.61
CA ASN A 3 10.97 19.20 -5.33
C ASN A 3 9.71 18.33 -5.27
N ILE A 4 9.04 18.35 -4.11
CA ILE A 4 7.66 17.91 -3.96
C ILE A 4 6.78 18.55 -5.06
N GLU A 5 7.11 19.79 -5.46
CA GLU A 5 6.48 20.51 -6.56
C GLU A 5 6.64 19.87 -7.95
N GLU A 6 7.74 19.15 -8.21
CA GLU A 6 8.00 18.56 -9.53
C GLU A 6 7.23 17.24 -9.71
N ALA A 7 7.06 16.49 -8.61
CA ALA A 7 6.17 15.33 -8.56
C ALA A 7 4.70 15.75 -8.66
N PHE A 8 4.34 16.87 -8.03
CA PHE A 8 3.03 17.47 -8.16
C PHE A 8 2.79 18.00 -9.58
N SER A 9 3.74 18.69 -10.21
CA SER A 9 3.60 19.20 -11.58
C SER A 9 3.47 18.09 -12.62
N LYS A 10 4.21 16.98 -12.49
CA LYS A 10 4.04 15.81 -13.38
C LYS A 10 2.69 15.09 -13.18
N ALA A 11 2.05 15.28 -12.03
CA ALA A 11 0.71 14.78 -11.70
C ALA A 11 -0.40 15.85 -11.83
N GLY A 12 -0.10 17.06 -12.31
CA GLY A 12 -1.08 18.16 -12.50
C GLY A 12 -1.43 19.02 -11.29
N PHE A 13 -0.60 19.03 -10.23
CA PHE A 13 -0.80 19.78 -9.00
C PHE A 13 0.16 20.99 -8.92
N SER A 14 -0.39 22.18 -8.63
CA SER A 14 0.36 23.41 -8.31
C SER A 14 -0.27 24.10 -7.08
N GLY A 15 0.56 24.41 -6.08
CA GLY A 15 0.22 25.25 -4.93
C GLY A 15 0.35 26.75 -5.25
N HIS A 16 -0.51 27.57 -4.66
CA HIS A 16 -0.75 28.98 -5.03
C HIS A 16 0.41 29.95 -4.76
N GLY A 17 0.79 30.71 -5.79
CA GLY A 17 1.56 31.96 -5.72
C GLY A 17 1.33 32.85 -6.95
N LYS A 18 0.38 33.78 -6.82
CA LYS A 18 -0.09 34.88 -7.71
C LYS A 18 0.42 35.04 -9.17
N LYS A 19 -0.61 35.19 -10.03
CA LYS A 19 -0.78 36.06 -11.22
C LYS A 19 0.22 35.89 -12.38
N ASP A 20 -0.17 35.10 -13.39
CA ASP A 20 -0.44 35.67 -14.73
C ASP A 20 -1.19 34.68 -15.65
N ARG A 21 -1.79 35.27 -16.68
CA ARG A 21 -2.93 34.79 -17.48
C ARG A 21 -2.59 33.63 -18.43
N GLY A 22 -3.42 32.59 -18.45
CA GLY A 22 -3.57 31.70 -19.61
C GLY A 22 -3.91 30.24 -19.31
N LYS A 23 -5.16 29.86 -19.59
CA LYS A 23 -5.76 28.51 -19.63
C LYS A 23 -6.30 27.95 -18.30
N SER A 24 -7.63 27.85 -18.26
CA SER A 24 -8.45 27.33 -17.17
C SER A 24 -8.16 25.84 -16.90
N PHE A 25 -7.60 25.55 -15.73
CA PHE A 25 -7.63 24.21 -15.12
C PHE A 25 -8.88 24.08 -14.25
N ASP A 26 -9.56 22.94 -14.36
CA ASP A 26 -10.81 22.61 -13.68
C ASP A 26 -10.60 22.51 -12.15
N LYS A 27 -11.04 23.55 -11.41
CA LYS A 27 -10.83 23.72 -9.97
C LYS A 27 -11.87 22.97 -9.11
N GLY A 28 -12.16 21.70 -9.42
CA GLY A 28 -13.28 20.98 -8.81
C GLY A 28 -12.99 19.60 -8.20
N LYS A 29 -11.85 18.96 -8.45
CA LYS A 29 -11.64 17.56 -8.05
C LYS A 29 -11.11 17.45 -6.61
N THR A 30 -11.99 17.21 -5.64
CA THR A 30 -11.59 16.75 -4.29
C THR A 30 -11.04 15.33 -4.38
N TRP A 31 -9.75 15.16 -4.13
CA TRP A 31 -9.07 13.86 -4.07
C TRP A 31 -9.42 13.12 -2.78
N SER A 32 -9.68 11.82 -2.87
CA SER A 32 -9.88 10.97 -1.70
C SER A 32 -8.53 10.58 -1.08
N PRO A 33 -8.49 10.20 0.21
CA PRO A 33 -7.29 9.62 0.81
C PRO A 33 -6.77 8.37 0.06
N GLU A 34 -7.67 7.58 -0.54
CA GLU A 34 -7.29 6.39 -1.29
C GLU A 34 -6.55 6.71 -2.59
N ASP A 35 -6.88 7.83 -3.23
CA ASP A 35 -6.16 8.27 -4.42
C ASP A 35 -4.70 8.62 -4.08
N GLN A 36 -4.46 9.17 -2.88
CA GLN A 36 -3.10 9.42 -2.39
C GLN A 36 -2.36 8.10 -2.09
N TYR A 37 -3.03 7.14 -1.44
CA TYR A 37 -2.44 5.81 -1.20
C TYR A 37 -2.06 5.13 -2.51
N ARG A 38 -2.95 5.16 -3.51
CA ARG A 38 -2.71 4.62 -4.85
C ARG A 38 -1.48 5.26 -5.49
N ALA A 39 -1.37 6.59 -5.46
CA ALA A 39 -0.22 7.30 -6.01
C ALA A 39 1.10 6.91 -5.31
N ASN A 40 1.10 6.78 -3.99
CA ASN A 40 2.27 6.34 -3.22
C ASN A 40 2.69 4.91 -3.57
N ILE A 41 1.72 4.00 -3.70
CA ILE A 41 1.95 2.61 -4.08
C ILE A 41 2.49 2.51 -5.50
N ILE A 42 1.88 3.19 -6.48
CA ILE A 42 2.34 3.20 -7.87
C ILE A 42 3.75 3.77 -7.96
N ARG A 43 4.04 4.88 -7.27
CA ARG A 43 5.39 5.47 -7.25
C ARG A 43 6.45 4.48 -6.78
N HIS A 44 6.09 3.58 -5.87
CA HIS A 44 7.02 2.65 -5.26
C HIS A 44 7.10 1.29 -5.97
N PHE A 45 5.94 0.69 -6.25
CA PHE A 45 5.81 -0.65 -6.82
C PHE A 45 5.58 -0.66 -8.33
N SER A 46 5.38 0.50 -8.96
CA SER A 46 4.96 0.67 -10.35
C SER A 46 3.46 0.39 -10.57
N GLU A 47 2.92 0.76 -11.73
CA GLU A 47 1.48 0.61 -12.07
C GLU A 47 0.98 -0.83 -11.93
N ASN A 48 1.83 -1.81 -12.23
CA ASN A 48 1.53 -3.24 -12.14
C ASN A 48 1.72 -3.82 -10.72
N TYR A 49 1.65 -3.01 -9.66
CA TYR A 49 1.96 -3.44 -8.29
C TYR A 49 1.19 -4.69 -7.84
N LYS A 50 -0.08 -4.85 -8.23
CA LYS A 50 -0.88 -6.03 -7.87
C LYS A 50 -0.26 -7.31 -8.40
N GLN A 51 -0.02 -7.36 -9.71
CA GLN A 51 0.64 -8.47 -10.36
C GLN A 51 2.04 -8.69 -9.79
N PHE A 52 2.82 -7.62 -9.66
CA PHE A 52 4.19 -7.67 -9.15
C PHE A 52 4.27 -8.28 -7.74
N ILE A 53 3.38 -7.88 -6.83
CA ILE A 53 3.34 -8.40 -5.46
C ILE A 53 2.78 -9.83 -5.44
N LEU A 54 1.67 -10.10 -6.15
CA LEU A 54 1.01 -11.41 -6.14
C LEU A 54 1.78 -12.50 -6.89
N THR A 55 2.87 -12.15 -7.58
CA THR A 55 3.84 -13.10 -8.15
C THR A 55 5.22 -13.06 -7.48
N ASN A 56 5.37 -12.39 -6.33
CA ASN A 56 6.66 -12.18 -5.64
C ASN A 56 7.77 -11.62 -6.57
N GLY A 57 7.43 -10.74 -7.50
CA GLY A 57 8.37 -10.18 -8.48
C GLY A 57 8.55 -11.00 -9.76
N GLY A 58 7.90 -12.16 -9.89
CA GLY A 58 8.08 -13.05 -11.03
C GLY A 58 9.53 -13.53 -11.12
N GLU A 59 10.23 -13.15 -12.18
CA GLU A 59 11.63 -13.53 -12.43
C GLU A 59 12.64 -12.67 -11.64
N ASP A 60 12.22 -11.52 -11.10
CA ASP A 60 13.09 -10.56 -10.42
C ASP A 60 12.79 -10.47 -8.92
N TYR A 61 13.09 -11.56 -8.21
CA TYR A 61 12.86 -11.68 -6.77
C TYR A 61 13.70 -10.68 -5.95
N ASN A 62 14.92 -10.36 -6.41
CA ASN A 62 15.80 -9.42 -5.70
C ASN A 62 15.23 -8.00 -5.69
N ASN A 63 14.70 -7.55 -6.83
CA ASN A 63 14.01 -6.27 -6.91
C ASN A 63 12.71 -6.26 -6.11
N TYR A 64 11.95 -7.36 -6.11
CA TYR A 64 10.80 -7.52 -5.22
C TYR A 64 11.19 -7.30 -3.76
N ILE A 65 12.21 -7.99 -3.27
CA ILE A 65 12.72 -7.82 -1.91
C ILE A 65 13.16 -6.38 -1.65
N ALA A 66 13.92 -5.77 -2.57
CA ALA A 66 14.36 -4.38 -2.45
C ALA A 66 13.19 -3.40 -2.33
N LYS A 67 12.14 -3.58 -3.15
CA LYS A 67 10.93 -2.76 -3.07
C LYS A 67 10.17 -3.01 -1.77
N VAL A 68 9.90 -4.25 -1.37
CA VAL A 68 9.21 -4.51 -0.08
C VAL A 68 9.96 -3.88 1.09
N LYS A 69 11.28 -4.06 1.13
CA LYS A 69 12.16 -3.45 2.13
C LYS A 69 12.06 -1.92 2.12
N GLY A 70 12.15 -1.29 0.96
CA GLY A 70 12.05 0.18 0.83
C GLY A 70 10.68 0.74 1.21
N TYR A 71 9.60 -0.01 0.95
CA TYR A 71 8.25 0.38 1.36
C TYR A 71 8.16 0.44 2.88
N ILE A 72 8.59 -0.62 3.57
CA ILE A 72 8.51 -0.70 5.02
C ILE A 72 9.47 0.26 5.73
N GLN A 73 10.65 0.51 5.16
CA GLN A 73 11.57 1.50 5.71
C GLN A 73 10.91 2.88 5.85
N ARG A 74 10.06 3.28 4.89
CA ARG A 74 9.32 4.56 4.96
C ARG A 74 8.13 4.53 5.91
N GLN A 75 7.48 3.37 6.02
CA GLN A 75 6.25 3.22 6.80
C GLN A 75 6.49 2.78 8.27
N LYS A 76 7.71 2.41 8.66
CA LYS A 76 8.01 1.78 9.96
C LYS A 76 7.51 2.55 11.18
N ASP A 77 7.54 3.89 11.13
CA ASP A 77 7.15 4.76 12.24
C ASP A 77 5.66 5.14 12.19
N GLN A 78 4.98 4.76 11.11
CA GLN A 78 3.56 5.04 10.85
C GLN A 78 2.68 3.80 11.07
N ILE A 79 3.28 2.64 11.34
CA ILE A 79 2.60 1.37 11.57
C ILE A 79 3.18 0.75 12.84
N THR A 80 2.32 0.42 13.79
CA THR A 80 2.79 -0.18 15.04
C THR A 80 2.95 -1.69 14.95
N THR A 81 3.82 -2.26 15.79
CA THR A 81 3.95 -3.73 15.91
C THR A 81 2.63 -4.40 16.27
N SER A 82 1.83 -3.76 17.15
CA SER A 82 0.53 -4.29 17.56
C SER A 82 -0.47 -4.33 16.39
N GLN A 83 -0.48 -3.31 15.53
CA GLN A 83 -1.32 -3.29 14.33
C GLN A 83 -0.93 -4.41 13.36
N LEU A 84 0.37 -4.55 13.07
CA LEU A 84 0.86 -5.62 12.19
C LEU A 84 0.54 -7.01 12.74
N ARG A 85 0.76 -7.24 14.04
CA ARG A 85 0.44 -8.51 14.69
C ARG A 85 -1.05 -8.84 14.60
N ASN A 86 -1.92 -7.86 14.83
CA ASN A 86 -3.38 -8.06 14.77
C ASN A 86 -3.85 -8.45 13.37
N ILE A 87 -3.26 -7.85 12.33
CA ILE A 87 -3.55 -8.20 10.93
C ILE A 87 -2.94 -9.58 10.60
N PHE A 88 -1.70 -9.85 11.05
CA PHE A 88 -0.98 -11.10 10.78
C PHE A 88 -1.75 -12.33 11.22
N SER A 89 -2.24 -12.33 12.47
CA SER A 89 -2.93 -13.48 13.02
C SER A 89 -4.13 -13.91 12.17
N LYS A 90 -4.76 -12.96 11.47
CA LYS A 90 -5.90 -13.22 10.59
C LYS A 90 -5.46 -13.69 9.20
N ILE A 91 -4.41 -13.09 8.64
CA ILE A 91 -3.85 -13.49 7.33
C ILE A 91 -3.25 -14.89 7.41
N LYS A 92 -2.54 -15.21 8.49
CA LYS A 92 -1.92 -16.53 8.69
C LYS A 92 -2.93 -17.67 8.70
N SER A 93 -4.15 -17.42 9.20
CA SER A 93 -5.23 -18.43 9.27
C SER A 93 -6.01 -18.62 7.96
N LEU A 94 -5.70 -17.87 6.90
CA LEU A 94 -6.42 -17.99 5.62
C LEU A 94 -6.09 -19.34 4.96
N ALA A 95 -7.14 -20.13 4.71
CA ALA A 95 -7.04 -21.44 4.06
C ALA A 95 -7.41 -21.40 2.58
N SER A 96 -8.20 -20.40 2.15
CA SER A 96 -8.64 -20.26 0.76
C SER A 96 -8.77 -18.79 0.33
N PRO A 97 -8.74 -18.50 -1.00
CA PRO A 97 -8.99 -17.16 -1.51
C PRO A 97 -10.33 -16.57 -1.07
N LYS A 98 -11.37 -17.41 -0.95
CA LYS A 98 -12.68 -16.98 -0.45
C LYS A 98 -12.63 -16.50 1.00
N ASP A 99 -11.74 -17.07 1.82
CA ASP A 99 -11.55 -16.62 3.20
C ASP A 99 -10.84 -15.27 3.25
N ALA A 100 -9.91 -15.03 2.31
CA ALA A 100 -9.25 -13.73 2.18
C ALA A 100 -10.28 -12.62 1.87
N TRP A 101 -11.25 -12.88 0.99
CA TRP A 101 -12.33 -11.92 0.70
C TRP A 101 -13.16 -11.55 1.94
N ARG A 102 -13.37 -12.50 2.86
CA ARG A 102 -14.08 -12.25 4.13
C ARG A 102 -13.28 -11.40 5.10
N LEU A 103 -11.97 -11.25 4.88
CA LEU A 103 -11.10 -10.42 5.72
C LEU A 103 -11.29 -8.92 5.44
N ARG A 104 -11.79 -8.54 4.26
CA ARG A 104 -11.88 -7.14 3.81
C ARG A 104 -12.62 -6.20 4.77
N PRO A 105 -13.83 -6.53 5.30
CA PRO A 105 -14.50 -5.68 6.28
C PRO A 105 -13.71 -5.52 7.59
N ASN A 106 -12.97 -6.57 7.97
CA ASN A 106 -12.14 -6.51 9.17
C ASN A 106 -10.92 -5.60 8.96
N LEU A 107 -10.31 -5.60 7.78
CA LEU A 107 -9.23 -4.67 7.43
C LEU A 107 -9.74 -3.22 7.50
N ALA A 108 -10.91 -2.93 6.93
CA ALA A 108 -11.54 -1.61 7.01
C ALA A 108 -11.73 -1.14 8.47
N TYR A 109 -12.18 -2.04 9.35
CA TYR A 109 -12.30 -1.75 10.78
C TYR A 109 -10.96 -1.44 11.46
N VAL A 110 -9.89 -2.17 11.10
CA VAL A 110 -8.53 -1.89 11.61
C VAL A 110 -8.04 -0.52 11.16
N ALA A 111 -8.28 -0.14 9.89
CA ALA A 111 -7.94 1.18 9.36
C ALA A 111 -8.74 2.33 10.01
N GLY A 112 -10.03 2.11 10.25
CA GLY A 112 -10.93 3.11 10.84
C GLY A 112 -10.63 3.43 12.30
N ARG A 113 -10.17 2.45 13.09
CA ARG A 113 -9.85 2.65 14.52
C ARG A 113 -8.49 3.27 14.79
N SER A 114 -7.62 3.39 13.79
CA SER A 114 -6.28 3.91 14.00
C SER A 114 -6.31 5.44 13.96
N GLU A 115 -5.91 6.09 15.05
CA GLU A 115 -5.98 7.56 15.23
C GLU A 115 -4.79 8.31 14.58
N LYS A 116 -3.61 7.66 14.45
CA LYS A 116 -2.36 8.22 13.86
C LYS A 116 -1.91 7.44 12.62
N ALA A 117 -2.81 7.25 11.66
CA ALA A 117 -2.86 6.03 10.87
C ALA A 117 -2.46 6.11 9.40
N GLY A 118 -1.76 7.15 8.94
CA GLY A 118 -1.47 7.30 7.52
C GLY A 118 -0.88 6.03 6.89
N GLY A 119 0.17 5.48 7.52
CA GLY A 119 0.78 4.22 7.09
C GLY A 119 -0.10 2.99 7.30
N THR A 120 -0.82 2.88 8.43
CA THR A 120 -1.73 1.75 8.66
C THR A 120 -2.84 1.69 7.61
N ARG A 121 -3.43 2.84 7.26
CA ARG A 121 -4.52 2.95 6.29
C ARG A 121 -4.03 2.67 4.88
N GLU A 122 -2.86 3.20 4.50
CA GLU A 122 -2.23 2.86 3.22
C GLU A 122 -1.93 1.37 3.10
N LEU A 123 -1.37 0.75 4.15
CA LEU A 123 -1.12 -0.70 4.16
C LEU A 123 -2.41 -1.50 4.06
N VAL A 124 -3.42 -1.18 4.89
CA VAL A 124 -4.72 -1.85 4.84
C VAL A 124 -5.36 -1.73 3.46
N TRP A 125 -5.33 -0.53 2.87
CA TRP A 125 -5.84 -0.30 1.52
C TRP A 125 -5.10 -1.14 0.49
N LEU A 126 -3.77 -1.22 0.56
CA LEU A 126 -2.99 -2.10 -0.31
C LEU A 126 -3.40 -3.56 -0.15
N LEU A 127 -3.56 -4.05 1.09
CA LEU A 127 -3.99 -5.43 1.33
C LEU A 127 -5.39 -5.70 0.77
N ASP A 128 -6.33 -4.77 0.90
CA ASP A 128 -7.67 -4.89 0.31
C ASP A 128 -7.61 -4.98 -1.22
N GLU A 129 -6.81 -4.11 -1.85
CA GLU A 129 -6.63 -4.09 -3.31
C GLU A 129 -5.99 -5.38 -3.84
N LEU A 130 -5.07 -5.98 -3.07
CA LEU A 130 -4.46 -7.27 -3.38
C LEU A 130 -5.47 -8.42 -3.23
N ILE A 131 -6.21 -8.46 -2.12
CA ILE A 131 -7.23 -9.49 -1.87
C ILE A 131 -8.30 -9.47 -2.96
N ASN A 132 -8.71 -8.28 -3.41
CA ASN A 132 -9.70 -8.10 -4.47
C ASN A 132 -9.22 -8.63 -5.84
N ASP A 133 -7.91 -8.75 -6.05
CA ASP A 133 -7.31 -9.27 -7.30
C ASP A 133 -7.08 -10.79 -7.31
N ILE A 134 -7.23 -11.44 -6.15
CA ILE A 134 -7.09 -12.90 -6.02
C ILE A 134 -8.42 -13.57 -6.37
N LYS A 135 -8.44 -14.44 -7.37
CA LYS A 135 -9.60 -15.25 -7.76
C LYS A 135 -9.73 -16.52 -6.92
N ALA A 136 -10.92 -17.12 -6.95
CA ALA A 136 -11.30 -18.25 -6.09
C ALA A 136 -10.38 -19.49 -6.24
N ASP A 137 -9.81 -19.69 -7.42
CA ASP A 137 -8.95 -20.81 -7.80
C ASP A 137 -7.44 -20.49 -7.72
N GLU A 138 -7.06 -19.23 -7.47
CA GLU A 138 -5.67 -18.75 -7.47
C GLU A 138 -4.96 -18.96 -6.12
N LYS A 139 -4.84 -20.23 -5.68
CA LYS A 139 -4.16 -20.59 -4.42
C LYS A 139 -2.72 -20.06 -4.33
N LEU A 140 -1.99 -20.06 -5.45
CA LEU A 140 -0.62 -19.55 -5.47
C LEU A 140 -0.55 -18.05 -5.15
N LYS A 141 -1.49 -17.24 -5.67
CA LYS A 141 -1.55 -15.81 -5.33
C LYS A 141 -1.89 -15.58 -3.85
N LEU A 142 -2.71 -16.43 -3.26
CA LEU A 142 -2.97 -16.38 -1.81
C LEU A 142 -1.70 -16.64 -1.00
N GLU A 143 -0.92 -17.66 -1.36
CA GLU A 143 0.35 -17.94 -0.68
C GLU A 143 1.36 -16.80 -0.89
N ASN A 144 1.43 -16.22 -2.09
CA ASN A 144 2.28 -15.05 -2.35
C ASN A 144 1.83 -13.82 -1.55
N PHE A 145 0.52 -13.59 -1.41
CA PHE A 145 -0.02 -12.56 -0.52
C PHE A 145 0.38 -12.76 0.94
N LYS A 146 0.32 -14.01 1.45
CA LYS A 146 0.78 -14.34 2.80
C LYS A 146 2.27 -14.08 2.96
N ASN A 147 3.09 -14.52 2.00
CA ASN A 147 4.54 -14.29 1.98
C ASN A 147 4.89 -12.79 1.95
N PHE A 148 4.16 -12.00 1.16
CA PHE A 148 4.29 -10.54 1.15
C PHE A 148 4.06 -9.94 2.54
N PHE A 149 3.01 -10.37 3.22
CA PHE A 149 2.72 -9.86 4.56
C PHE A 149 3.73 -10.33 5.62
N GLU A 150 4.25 -11.55 5.50
CA GLU A 150 5.38 -12.02 6.32
C GLU A 150 6.64 -11.18 6.11
N ALA A 151 6.95 -10.84 4.86
CA ALA A 151 8.07 -9.95 4.54
C ALA A 151 7.87 -8.55 5.13
N ILE A 152 6.65 -8.02 5.13
CA ILE A 152 6.31 -6.75 5.80
C ILE A 152 6.68 -6.79 7.28
N ILE A 153 6.28 -7.85 8.00
CA ILE A 153 6.57 -8.02 9.43
C ILE A 153 8.07 -8.15 9.66
N ALA A 154 8.74 -8.97 8.84
CA ALA A 154 10.18 -9.19 8.95
C ALA A 154 10.96 -7.88 8.79
N TYR A 155 10.64 -7.09 7.76
CA TYR A 155 11.33 -5.82 7.52
C TYR A 155 10.93 -4.74 8.53
N HIS A 156 9.69 -4.73 9.02
CA HIS A 156 9.28 -3.79 10.07
C HIS A 156 10.10 -4.01 11.34
N LYS A 157 10.26 -5.28 11.74
CA LYS A 157 11.14 -5.69 12.83
C LYS A 157 12.60 -5.35 12.55
N TYR A 158 13.10 -5.64 11.35
CA TYR A 158 14.48 -5.34 10.93
C TYR A 158 14.82 -3.84 11.07
N PHE A 159 13.90 -2.95 10.72
CA PHE A 159 14.09 -1.51 10.85
C PHE A 159 13.77 -0.94 12.24
N GLY A 160 13.44 -1.79 13.22
CA GLY A 160 13.15 -1.37 14.59
C GLY A 160 11.84 -0.61 14.73
N GLY A 161 10.82 -0.95 13.93
CA GLY A 161 9.48 -0.42 14.11
C GLY A 161 8.93 -0.72 15.51
N LYS A 162 8.14 0.20 16.07
CA LYS A 162 7.64 0.15 17.45
C LYS A 162 6.22 -0.40 17.52
#